data_AF-A0AA40B2T0-F1
#
_entry.id   AF-A0AA40B2T0-F1
#
_cell.length_a   1.000
_cell.length_b   1.000
_cell.length_c   1.000
_cell.angle_alpha   90.00
_cell.angle_beta   90.00
_cell.angle_gamma   90.00
#
_symmetry.space_group_name_H-M   'P 1'
#
loop_
_entity.id
_entity.type
_entity.pdbx_description
1 polymer ?
#
loop_
_entity_poly.entity_id
_entity_poly.type
_entity_poly.pdbx_seq_one_letter_code
_entity_poly.pdbx_strand_id
1 'polypeptide(L)'
;MFTLSSLRQDFTSHTASEEKQSIVIPDRRYVPSDPFSLDSIVDITKLLKSAVASGLKAIPEVGSLLASLFGVLWPDPKKPSLKWDQIESNVKGIVKDLLDKDKIAHLQQLTKALHDLIKEYEQTPFGISQKGERFTFILSWLTTIRREFTDNDTPWLALPFFVPLATLHLGFLREQLLHWDKIYPGEPADEDRLRRELTNAIVIYTIAADQIREKCLKWRLDERIVVTKPERDGWSLAGSSKCKYVRDLETKFSQTIGCGGPEFGPGKGYPTETEVDRYVQDLRDAAGAVYREQIDEILAPSLQWPQFDKAGTYDPVKRVVMAGTTGPMGSGISRGMWHFNDREFAREHGPITKVVVHGWDRVDGLEIWYGGVSSGLRGKRAGSSRELVVGEGESIVHVSGHIGKFLDSIRFSVSPKKEAQGGHGTDNFRIGFPEDGPENEPGTFRLDYVYGWSNGVTRGLSRALGQCFAGLRLWTVELKYSNNSL
;
A
#
# COMPACT_ATOMS: atom_id res chain seq x y z
N MET A 1 37.36 14.79 -27.10
CA MET A 1 36.43 15.92 -27.24
C MET A 1 35.48 15.58 -28.37
N PHE A 2 34.37 14.89 -28.08
CA PHE A 2 33.36 14.47 -29.06
C PHE A 2 32.02 15.06 -28.64
N THR A 3 31.45 15.87 -29.53
CA THR A 3 30.17 16.55 -29.39
C THR A 3 29.02 15.58 -29.71
N LEU A 4 28.21 15.27 -28.70
CA LEU A 4 26.92 14.61 -28.84
C LEU A 4 25.85 15.66 -29.18
N SER A 5 25.57 15.83 -30.48
CA SER A 5 24.41 16.58 -30.97
C SER A 5 23.76 15.81 -32.11
N SER A 6 22.76 15.01 -31.79
CA SER A 6 21.54 14.76 -32.58
C SER A 6 20.95 13.39 -32.23
N LEU A 7 19.89 13.42 -31.43
CA LEU A 7 18.81 12.42 -31.41
C LEU A 7 17.69 13.06 -30.60
N ARG A 8 17.00 14.02 -31.23
CA ARG A 8 15.68 14.47 -30.82
C ARG A 8 14.71 13.72 -31.73
N GLN A 9 14.10 12.67 -31.19
CA GLN A 9 12.93 12.04 -31.79
C GLN A 9 11.75 12.51 -30.97
N ASP A 10 10.85 13.25 -31.61
CA ASP A 10 9.65 13.82 -31.01
C ASP A 10 8.72 12.68 -30.58
N PHE A 11 8.74 12.35 -29.29
CA PHE A 11 7.68 11.60 -28.64
C PHE A 11 6.56 12.59 -28.28
N THR A 12 5.64 12.83 -29.20
CA THR A 12 4.32 13.38 -28.88
C THR A 12 3.48 12.28 -28.22
N SER A 13 3.62 12.14 -26.90
CA SER A 13 2.65 11.39 -26.10
C SER A 13 1.31 12.12 -26.12
N HIS A 14 0.28 11.48 -26.64
CA HIS A 14 -1.10 11.92 -26.43
C HIS A 14 -1.43 11.71 -24.95
N THR A 15 -1.37 12.79 -24.16
CA THR A 15 -1.90 12.81 -22.81
C THR A 15 -3.42 12.82 -22.89
N ALA A 16 -4.05 11.68 -22.57
CA ALA A 16 -5.43 11.67 -22.11
C ALA A 16 -5.54 12.67 -20.95
N SER A 17 -6.59 13.49 -20.93
CA SER A 17 -6.79 14.49 -19.89
C SER A 17 -6.76 13.82 -18.51
N GLU A 18 -5.87 14.27 -17.63
CA GLU A 18 -5.87 13.92 -16.21
C GLU A 18 -7.16 14.47 -15.57
N GLU A 19 -8.26 13.73 -15.69
CA GLU A 19 -9.42 13.96 -14.86
C GLU A 19 -9.03 13.74 -13.40
N LYS A 20 -9.22 14.78 -12.60
CA LYS A 20 -8.75 14.86 -11.22
C LYS A 20 -9.49 13.81 -10.38
N GLN A 21 -8.77 12.75 -10.07
CA GLN A 21 -9.23 11.64 -9.22
C GLN A 21 -9.64 12.19 -7.85
N SER A 22 -10.79 11.79 -7.32
CA SER A 22 -11.25 12.22 -6.00
C SER A 22 -11.81 11.05 -5.20
N ILE A 23 -11.27 10.86 -4.00
CA ILE A 23 -11.88 10.01 -2.97
C ILE A 23 -12.71 10.95 -2.10
N VAL A 24 -14.04 10.86 -2.20
CA VAL A 24 -14.95 11.61 -1.33
C VAL A 24 -15.33 10.70 -0.17
N ILE A 25 -14.64 10.86 0.96
CA ILE A 25 -14.97 10.17 2.22
C ILE A 25 -16.04 11.00 2.93
N PRO A 26 -17.17 10.41 3.37
CA PRO A 26 -18.19 11.14 4.13
C PRO A 26 -17.60 11.70 5.43
N ASP A 27 -18.00 12.92 5.76
CA ASP A 27 -17.58 13.67 6.95
C ASP A 27 -18.03 12.94 8.24
N ARG A 28 -17.20 12.02 8.73
CA ARG A 28 -17.12 11.80 10.18
C ARG A 28 -16.56 13.09 10.76
N ARG A 29 -16.91 13.46 12.00
CA ARG A 29 -16.18 14.50 12.77
C ARG A 29 -14.74 14.02 13.03
N TYR A 30 -13.98 13.93 11.95
CA TYR A 30 -12.59 13.57 11.85
C TYR A 30 -11.89 14.90 12.02
N VAL A 31 -11.06 15.00 13.05
CA VAL A 31 -10.11 16.12 13.09
C VAL A 31 -9.27 15.97 11.82
N PRO A 32 -9.21 16.96 10.91
CA PRO A 32 -8.43 16.82 9.69
C PRO A 32 -6.97 16.61 10.09
N SER A 33 -6.48 15.37 9.98
CA SER A 33 -5.05 15.16 9.78
C SER A 33 -4.78 15.50 8.32
N ASP A 34 -3.73 16.27 8.04
CA ASP A 34 -3.31 16.58 6.68
C ASP A 34 -3.37 15.31 5.82
N PRO A 35 -4.02 15.35 4.64
CA PRO A 35 -4.15 14.16 3.81
C PRO A 35 -2.76 13.69 3.43
N PHE A 36 -2.41 12.50 3.90
CA PHE A 36 -1.20 11.82 3.49
C PHE A 36 -1.25 11.62 1.96
N SER A 37 -0.34 12.27 1.22
CA SER A 37 -0.26 12.11 -0.23
C SER A 37 0.53 10.85 -0.55
N LEU A 38 -0.17 9.81 -1.02
CA LEU A 38 0.46 8.63 -1.61
C LEU A 38 1.25 9.00 -2.88
N ASP A 39 0.84 10.07 -3.57
CA ASP A 39 1.42 10.49 -4.85
C ASP A 39 2.93 10.75 -4.74
N SER A 40 3.37 11.42 -3.66
CA SER A 40 4.79 11.71 -3.47
C SER A 40 5.65 10.46 -3.25
N ILE A 41 5.11 9.39 -2.65
CA ILE A 41 5.81 8.11 -2.45
C ILE A 41 5.85 7.32 -3.73
N VAL A 42 4.72 7.31 -4.42
CA VAL A 42 4.56 6.68 -5.72
C VAL A 42 5.55 7.29 -6.72
N ASP A 43 5.78 8.60 -6.71
CA ASP A 43 6.73 9.26 -7.61
C ASP A 43 8.19 8.83 -7.39
N ILE A 44 8.64 8.77 -6.14
CA ILE A 44 10.01 8.31 -5.80
C ILE A 44 10.21 6.86 -6.23
N THR A 45 9.22 6.04 -5.91
CA THR A 45 9.24 4.60 -6.20
C THR A 45 9.20 4.35 -7.70
N LYS A 46 8.40 5.11 -8.45
CA LYS A 46 8.36 5.10 -9.92
C LYS A 46 9.70 5.48 -10.50
N LEU A 47 10.35 6.55 -10.02
CA LEU A 47 11.67 6.98 -10.51
C LEU A 47 12.71 5.86 -10.32
N LEU A 48 12.78 5.26 -9.13
CA LEU A 48 13.74 4.18 -8.86
C LEU A 48 13.43 2.91 -9.67
N LYS A 49 12.16 2.51 -9.76
CA LYS A 49 11.73 1.38 -10.61
C LYS A 49 12.11 1.62 -12.07
N SER A 50 11.83 2.82 -12.59
CA SER A 50 12.11 3.18 -13.99
C SER A 50 13.61 3.22 -14.28
N ALA A 51 14.44 3.72 -13.35
CA ALA A 51 15.89 3.67 -13.49
C ALA A 51 16.44 2.24 -13.48
N VAL A 52 15.95 1.38 -12.58
CA VAL A 52 16.31 -0.05 -12.55
C VAL A 52 15.89 -0.73 -13.85
N ALA A 53 14.64 -0.55 -14.28
CA ALA A 53 14.12 -1.16 -15.50
C ALA A 53 14.89 -0.69 -16.75
N SER A 54 15.14 0.62 -16.87
CA SER A 54 15.91 1.20 -17.98
C SER A 54 17.35 0.69 -17.99
N GLY A 55 18.02 0.70 -16.83
CA GLY A 55 19.39 0.21 -16.69
C GLY A 55 19.52 -1.30 -16.96
N LEU A 56 18.55 -2.11 -16.52
CA LEU A 56 18.52 -3.54 -16.80
C LEU A 56 18.22 -3.85 -18.28
N LYS A 57 17.58 -2.93 -19.02
CA LYS A 57 17.34 -3.06 -20.47
C LYS A 57 18.50 -2.57 -21.34
N ALA A 58 19.32 -1.63 -20.87
CA ALA A 58 20.41 -1.03 -21.63
C ALA A 58 21.66 -1.93 -21.78
N ILE A 59 21.57 -3.21 -21.41
CA ILE A 59 22.62 -4.20 -21.61
C ILE A 59 22.85 -4.37 -23.13
N PRO A 60 24.11 -4.33 -23.62
CA PRO A 60 25.37 -4.55 -22.90
C PRO A 60 26.20 -3.29 -22.58
N GLU A 61 25.60 -2.09 -22.49
CA GLU A 61 26.35 -0.87 -22.23
C GLU A 61 26.86 -0.77 -20.78
N VAL A 62 28.17 -0.65 -20.63
CA VAL A 62 28.90 -0.55 -19.36
C VAL A 62 28.51 0.73 -18.63
N GLY A 63 28.16 0.62 -17.36
CA GLY A 63 27.84 1.73 -16.49
C GLY A 63 26.46 2.34 -16.71
N SER A 64 25.67 1.85 -17.68
CA SER A 64 24.33 2.39 -17.98
C SER A 64 23.37 2.28 -16.79
N LEU A 65 23.36 1.13 -16.10
CA LEU A 65 22.58 0.92 -14.89
C LEU A 65 23.05 1.81 -13.74
N LEU A 66 24.36 1.86 -13.47
CA LEU A 66 24.91 2.67 -12.39
C LEU A 66 24.68 4.17 -12.61
N ALA A 67 24.89 4.66 -13.83
CA ALA A 67 24.64 6.06 -14.19
C ALA A 67 23.14 6.41 -14.06
N SER A 68 22.24 5.49 -14.44
CA SER A 68 20.79 5.67 -14.28
C SER A 68 20.40 5.75 -12.80
N LEU A 69 20.92 4.83 -11.96
CA LEU A 69 20.69 4.83 -10.53
C LEU A 69 21.27 6.08 -9.86
N PHE A 70 22.49 6.48 -10.24
CA PHE A 70 23.14 7.67 -9.73
C PHE A 70 22.37 8.94 -10.09
N GLY A 71 21.94 9.07 -11.34
CA GLY A 71 21.15 10.22 -11.81
C GLY A 71 19.78 10.34 -11.13
N VAL A 72 19.18 9.22 -10.68
CA VAL A 72 17.95 9.25 -9.87
C VAL A 72 18.23 9.55 -8.41
N LEU A 73 19.22 8.90 -7.78
CA LEU A 73 19.50 9.09 -6.36
C LEU A 73 20.17 10.43 -6.03
N TRP A 74 20.91 10.99 -6.99
CA TRP A 74 21.62 12.27 -6.87
C TRP A 74 21.46 13.08 -8.16
N PRO A 75 20.26 13.63 -8.40
CA PRO A 75 19.99 14.39 -9.61
C PRO A 75 20.77 15.71 -9.64
N ASP A 76 20.91 16.27 -10.85
CA ASP A 76 21.52 17.59 -11.05
C ASP A 76 20.83 18.63 -10.15
N PRO A 77 21.59 19.38 -9.32
CA PRO A 77 21.06 20.46 -8.49
C PRO A 77 20.21 21.49 -9.25
N LYS A 78 20.44 21.66 -10.55
CA LYS A 78 19.69 22.58 -11.42
C LYS A 78 18.32 22.03 -11.85
N LYS A 79 18.11 20.71 -11.77
CA LYS A 79 16.86 20.02 -12.12
C LYS A 79 16.65 18.80 -11.20
N PRO A 80 16.40 19.00 -9.90
CA PRO A 80 16.29 17.89 -8.97
C PRO A 80 15.02 17.07 -9.25
N SER A 81 15.16 15.85 -9.73
CA SER A 81 14.05 14.89 -9.89
C SER A 81 13.67 14.22 -8.56
N LEU A 82 14.66 13.96 -7.70
CA LEU A 82 14.51 13.32 -6.40
C LEU A 82 15.38 14.00 -5.34
N LYS A 83 14.86 14.23 -4.13
CA LYS A 83 15.65 14.70 -2.97
C LYS A 83 15.62 13.67 -1.86
N TRP A 84 16.76 13.35 -1.27
CA TRP A 84 16.85 12.47 -0.09
C TRP A 84 15.94 12.92 1.06
N ASP A 85 15.81 14.24 1.26
CA ASP A 85 14.90 14.81 2.25
C ASP A 85 13.43 14.45 1.97
N GLN A 86 13.03 14.28 0.70
CA GLN A 86 11.68 13.84 0.33
C GLN A 86 11.49 12.36 0.62
N ILE A 87 12.47 11.50 0.29
CA ILE A 87 12.45 10.07 0.64
C ILE A 87 12.26 9.91 2.14
N GLU A 88 13.07 10.64 2.91
CA GLU A 88 13.03 10.59 4.36
C GLU A 88 11.73 11.16 4.94
N SER A 89 11.27 12.32 4.46
CA SER A 89 10.02 12.93 4.91
C SER A 89 8.83 12.00 4.65
N ASN A 90 8.78 11.37 3.48
CA ASN A 90 7.74 10.45 3.09
C ASN A 90 7.72 9.20 3.99
N VAL A 91 8.88 8.56 4.18
CA VAL A 91 8.98 7.38 5.05
C VAL A 91 8.72 7.75 6.52
N LYS A 92 9.21 8.91 6.99
CA LYS A 92 8.86 9.45 8.32
C LYS A 92 7.37 9.67 8.47
N GLY A 93 6.66 10.09 7.42
CA GLY A 93 5.20 10.22 7.46
C GLY A 93 4.46 8.91 7.75
N ILE A 94 5.08 7.75 7.47
CA ILE A 94 4.46 6.42 7.66
C ILE A 94 4.96 5.74 8.94
N VAL A 95 6.25 5.82 9.25
CA VAL A 95 6.90 5.04 10.34
C VAL A 95 7.60 5.91 11.39
N LYS A 96 7.20 7.18 11.58
CA LYS A 96 7.93 8.15 12.43
C LYS A 96 8.41 7.61 13.78
N ASP A 97 7.53 6.97 14.54
CA ASP A 97 7.82 6.52 15.90
C ASP A 97 8.58 5.17 15.92
N LEU A 98 8.81 4.56 14.76
CA LEU A 98 9.61 3.36 14.59
C LEU A 98 11.07 3.69 14.19
N LEU A 99 11.35 4.91 13.74
CA LEU A 99 12.66 5.29 13.21
C LEU A 99 13.64 5.74 14.31
N ASP A 100 14.92 5.38 14.13
CA ASP A 100 16.01 5.87 14.96
C ASP A 100 16.63 7.11 14.32
N LYS A 101 16.55 8.25 15.02
CA LYS A 101 17.03 9.55 14.51
C LYS A 101 18.54 9.59 14.35
N ASP A 102 19.28 8.99 15.28
CA ASP A 102 20.73 9.01 15.28
C ASP A 102 21.25 8.11 14.16
N LYS A 103 20.62 6.95 13.97
CA LYS A 103 20.92 6.06 12.85
C LYS A 103 20.62 6.70 11.49
N ILE A 104 19.49 7.41 11.36
CA ILE A 104 19.16 8.18 10.15
C ILE A 104 20.23 9.24 9.88
N ALA A 105 20.60 10.04 10.88
CA ALA A 105 21.61 11.08 10.72
C ALA A 105 22.97 10.50 10.31
N HIS A 106 23.35 9.36 10.89
CA HIS A 106 24.56 8.63 10.53
C HIS A 106 24.53 8.15 9.07
N LEU A 107 23.45 7.50 8.64
CA LEU A 107 23.32 7.00 7.27
C LEU A 107 23.23 8.11 6.22
N GLN A 108 22.66 9.27 6.56
CA GLN A 108 22.73 10.46 5.72
C GLN A 108 24.18 10.88 5.45
N GLN A 109 25.03 10.89 6.49
CA GLN A 109 26.45 11.24 6.34
C GLN A 109 27.18 10.22 5.46
N LEU A 110 26.94 8.93 5.69
CA LEU A 110 27.52 7.87 4.87
C LEU A 110 27.07 7.95 3.41
N THR A 111 25.80 8.30 3.16
CA THR A 111 25.25 8.46 1.81
C THR A 111 25.87 9.67 1.08
N LYS A 112 26.17 10.76 1.80
CA LYS A 112 26.90 11.91 1.24
C LYS A 112 28.34 11.56 0.88
N ALA A 113 29.05 10.85 1.75
CA ALA A 113 30.40 10.38 1.46
C ALA A 113 30.41 9.43 0.24
N LEU A 114 29.43 8.52 0.17
CA LEU A 114 29.27 7.59 -0.95
C LEU A 114 29.01 8.32 -2.28
N HIS A 115 28.22 9.39 -2.28
CA HIS A 115 28.00 10.22 -3.46
C HIS A 115 29.30 10.76 -4.05
N ASP A 116 30.18 11.30 -3.21
CA ASP A 116 31.46 11.85 -3.65
C ASP A 116 32.37 10.76 -4.25
N LEU A 117 32.39 9.58 -3.63
CA LEU A 117 33.13 8.41 -4.14
C LEU A 117 32.60 7.93 -5.50
N ILE A 118 31.28 7.88 -5.68
CA ILE A 118 30.67 7.44 -6.96
C ILE A 118 30.93 8.47 -8.05
N LYS A 119 30.82 9.76 -7.74
CA LYS A 119 31.15 10.84 -8.68
C LYS A 119 32.61 10.75 -9.13
N GLU A 120 33.52 10.49 -8.21
CA GLU A 120 34.92 10.25 -8.50
C GLU A 120 35.13 9.02 -9.39
N TYR A 121 34.42 7.93 -9.11
CA TYR A 121 34.42 6.74 -9.96
C TYR A 121 33.92 7.06 -11.37
N GLU A 122 32.80 7.76 -11.55
CA GLU A 122 32.26 8.11 -12.87
C GLU A 122 33.23 8.94 -13.72
N GLN A 123 33.97 9.85 -13.09
CA GLN A 123 34.98 10.69 -13.76
C GLN A 123 36.26 9.92 -14.15
N THR A 124 36.45 8.72 -13.61
CA THR A 124 37.63 7.90 -13.88
C THR A 124 37.44 7.12 -15.20
N PRO A 125 38.38 7.22 -16.17
CA PRO A 125 38.31 6.46 -17.43
C PRO A 125 38.28 4.94 -17.21
N PHE A 126 37.66 4.21 -18.15
CA PHE A 126 37.73 2.74 -18.18
C PHE A 126 39.10 2.25 -18.69
N GLY A 127 39.45 1.00 -18.36
CA GLY A 127 40.69 0.36 -18.85
C GLY A 127 41.97 0.79 -18.15
N ILE A 128 41.87 1.52 -17.03
CA ILE A 128 43.00 1.81 -16.12
C ILE A 128 42.74 1.20 -14.75
N SER A 129 43.80 0.74 -14.07
CA SER A 129 43.72 0.07 -12.77
C SER A 129 43.04 0.92 -11.69
N GLN A 130 43.19 2.24 -11.73
CA GLN A 130 42.52 3.17 -10.80
C GLN A 130 40.98 3.04 -10.82
N LYS A 131 40.38 2.66 -11.94
CA LYS A 131 38.93 2.44 -12.04
C LYS A 131 38.50 1.26 -11.16
N GLY A 132 39.23 0.15 -11.27
CA GLY A 132 39.01 -1.05 -10.46
C GLY A 132 39.23 -0.83 -8.98
N GLU A 133 40.30 -0.10 -8.60
CA GLU A 133 40.57 0.27 -7.20
C GLU A 133 39.42 1.07 -6.58
N ARG A 134 38.93 2.10 -7.30
CA ARG A 134 37.79 2.91 -6.86
C ARG A 134 36.51 2.10 -6.77
N PHE A 135 36.27 1.22 -7.73
CA PHE A 135 35.11 0.32 -7.73
C PHE A 135 35.12 -0.64 -6.53
N THR A 136 36.25 -1.29 -6.27
CA THR A 136 36.45 -2.18 -5.11
C THR A 136 36.26 -1.43 -3.79
N PHE A 137 36.74 -0.19 -3.71
CA PHE A 137 36.54 0.65 -2.53
C PHE A 137 35.06 0.95 -2.28
N ILE A 138 34.31 1.34 -3.32
CA ILE A 138 32.86 1.58 -3.21
C ILE A 138 32.10 0.31 -2.80
N LEU A 139 32.42 -0.85 -3.40
CA LEU A 139 31.81 -2.13 -3.03
C LEU A 139 32.07 -2.50 -1.56
N SER A 140 33.30 -2.26 -1.08
CA SER A 140 33.65 -2.50 0.33
C SER A 140 32.87 -1.58 1.26
N TRP A 141 32.68 -0.32 0.86
CA TRP A 141 31.87 0.65 1.59
C TRP A 141 30.39 0.25 1.64
N LEU A 142 29.81 -0.15 0.50
CA LEU A 142 28.43 -0.63 0.41
C LEU A 142 28.20 -1.92 1.21
N THR A 143 29.19 -2.82 1.22
CA THR A 143 29.18 -4.03 2.06
C THR A 143 29.20 -3.69 3.55
N THR A 144 29.91 -2.64 3.94
CA THR A 144 29.93 -2.14 5.32
C THR A 144 28.59 -1.54 5.69
N ILE A 145 28.05 -0.64 4.86
CA ILE A 145 26.72 -0.04 5.07
C ILE A 145 25.63 -1.11 5.12
N ARG A 146 25.72 -2.18 4.32
CA ARG A 146 24.75 -3.28 4.34
C ARG A 146 24.52 -3.84 5.75
N ARG A 147 25.56 -3.90 6.58
CA ARG A 147 25.47 -4.40 7.96
C ARG A 147 24.53 -3.57 8.83
N GLU A 148 24.42 -2.27 8.56
CA GLU A 148 23.48 -1.38 9.24
C GLU A 148 22.03 -1.84 9.09
N PHE A 149 21.72 -2.51 7.99
CA PHE A 149 20.38 -3.03 7.71
C PHE A 149 20.23 -4.51 8.05
N THR A 150 21.31 -5.30 7.96
CA THR A 150 21.20 -6.77 7.95
C THR A 150 21.67 -7.45 9.23
N ASP A 151 22.62 -6.86 9.97
CA ASP A 151 23.22 -7.51 11.15
C ASP A 151 22.58 -7.07 12.47
N ASN A 152 21.85 -5.95 12.47
CA ASN A 152 21.38 -5.28 13.69
C ASN A 152 19.98 -5.73 14.17
N ASP A 153 19.38 -6.78 13.59
CA ASP A 153 17.99 -7.24 13.82
C ASP A 153 16.92 -6.16 13.69
N THR A 154 17.26 -4.94 13.23
CA THR A 154 16.36 -3.79 13.18
C THR A 154 16.48 -2.99 11.86
N PRO A 155 16.35 -3.64 10.69
CA PRO A 155 16.42 -2.95 9.38
C PRO A 155 15.43 -1.79 9.24
N TRP A 156 14.28 -1.88 9.92
CA TRP A 156 13.21 -0.87 9.86
C TRP A 156 13.58 0.49 10.46
N LEU A 157 14.58 0.57 11.36
CA LEU A 157 14.98 1.84 11.99
C LEU A 157 15.51 2.86 11.00
N ALA A 158 15.98 2.40 9.84
CA ALA A 158 16.59 3.19 8.78
C ALA A 158 15.97 2.94 7.41
N LEU A 159 14.67 2.62 7.40
CA LEU A 159 13.90 2.34 6.20
C LEU A 159 14.10 3.33 5.03
N PRO A 160 14.26 4.66 5.24
CA PRO A 160 14.47 5.59 4.11
C PRO A 160 15.69 5.27 3.24
N PHE A 161 16.73 4.65 3.81
CA PHE A 161 17.99 4.37 3.12
C PHE A 161 18.09 2.93 2.62
N PHE A 162 17.27 2.03 3.15
CA PHE A 162 17.37 0.59 2.88
C PHE A 162 17.23 0.27 1.39
N VAL A 163 16.08 0.61 0.79
CA VAL A 163 15.79 0.24 -0.61
C VAL A 163 16.75 0.93 -1.59
N PRO A 164 17.02 2.25 -1.50
CA PRO A 164 17.99 2.92 -2.36
C PRO A 164 19.39 2.31 -2.31
N LEU A 165 19.94 2.09 -1.10
CA LEU A 165 21.31 1.62 -0.94
C LEU A 165 21.46 0.13 -1.26
N ALA A 166 20.45 -0.69 -0.96
CA ALA A 166 20.41 -2.08 -1.40
C ALA A 166 20.39 -2.18 -2.93
N THR A 167 19.53 -1.40 -3.59
CA THR A 167 19.44 -1.36 -5.06
C THR A 167 20.76 -0.91 -5.69
N LEU A 168 21.40 0.10 -5.12
CA LEU A 168 22.71 0.58 -5.57
C LEU A 168 23.79 -0.50 -5.41
N HIS A 169 23.85 -1.18 -4.26
CA HIS A 169 24.80 -2.27 -4.03
C HIS A 169 24.62 -3.42 -5.02
N LEU A 170 23.38 -3.84 -5.28
CA LEU A 170 23.08 -4.84 -6.29
C LEU A 170 23.50 -4.38 -7.70
N GLY A 171 23.33 -3.09 -8.01
CA GLY A 171 23.83 -2.48 -9.24
C GLY A 171 25.34 -2.63 -9.40
N PHE A 172 26.11 -2.33 -8.35
CA PHE A 172 27.57 -2.50 -8.37
C PHE A 172 27.97 -3.97 -8.49
N LEU A 173 27.38 -4.89 -7.74
CA LEU A 173 27.70 -6.32 -7.84
C LEU A 173 27.41 -6.87 -9.24
N ARG A 174 26.30 -6.45 -9.86
CA ARG A 174 25.96 -6.82 -11.23
C ARG A 174 26.92 -6.23 -12.25
N GLU A 175 27.28 -4.95 -12.12
CA GLU A 175 28.25 -4.30 -12.99
C GLU A 175 29.61 -5.02 -12.93
N GLN A 176 30.03 -5.45 -11.72
CA GLN A 176 31.23 -6.24 -11.52
C GLN A 176 31.20 -7.56 -12.28
N LEU A 177 30.07 -8.26 -12.21
CA LEU A 177 29.86 -9.54 -12.88
C LEU A 177 29.87 -9.41 -14.42
N LEU A 178 29.21 -8.38 -14.97
CA LEU A 178 29.03 -8.25 -16.42
C LEU A 178 30.19 -7.55 -17.14
N HIS A 179 30.96 -6.72 -16.43
CA HIS A 179 31.95 -5.84 -17.04
C HIS A 179 33.33 -5.91 -16.39
N TRP A 180 33.65 -7.06 -15.78
CA TRP A 180 34.92 -7.32 -15.10
C TRP A 180 36.14 -6.83 -15.88
N ASP A 181 36.33 -7.29 -17.12
CA ASP A 181 37.53 -6.98 -17.92
C ASP A 181 37.74 -5.48 -18.18
N LYS A 182 36.66 -4.69 -18.15
CA LYS A 182 36.71 -3.25 -18.38
C LYS A 182 37.01 -2.48 -17.10
N ILE A 183 36.65 -3.05 -15.95
CA ILE A 183 36.84 -2.47 -14.62
C ILE A 183 38.21 -2.88 -14.06
N TYR A 184 38.61 -4.13 -14.26
CA TYR A 184 39.84 -4.76 -13.78
C TYR A 184 40.69 -5.29 -14.95
N PRO A 185 41.28 -4.39 -15.77
CA PRO A 185 42.02 -4.81 -16.95
C PRO A 185 43.24 -5.67 -16.57
N GLY A 186 43.32 -6.87 -17.13
CA GLY A 186 44.45 -7.79 -16.93
C GLY A 186 44.33 -8.75 -15.74
N GLU A 187 43.21 -8.70 -14.99
CA GLU A 187 42.92 -9.65 -13.91
C GLU A 187 41.88 -10.69 -14.39
N PRO A 188 42.08 -12.00 -14.13
CA PRO A 188 41.09 -13.01 -14.50
C PRO A 188 39.83 -12.91 -13.64
N ALA A 189 38.66 -12.98 -14.26
CA ALA A 189 37.38 -13.02 -13.56
C ALA A 189 37.14 -14.39 -12.91
N ASP A 190 36.67 -14.38 -11.65
CA ASP A 190 36.04 -15.54 -11.02
C ASP A 190 34.52 -15.36 -11.09
N GLU A 191 33.94 -15.65 -12.27
CA GLU A 191 32.51 -15.45 -12.54
C GLU A 191 31.61 -16.17 -11.53
N ASP A 192 32.02 -17.37 -11.12
CA ASP A 192 31.30 -18.20 -10.15
C ASP A 192 31.23 -17.52 -8.78
N ARG A 193 32.34 -16.94 -8.31
CA ARG A 193 32.35 -16.15 -7.07
C ARG A 193 31.49 -14.90 -7.19
N LEU A 194 31.63 -14.14 -8.29
CA LEU A 194 30.88 -12.90 -8.51
C LEU A 194 29.36 -13.14 -8.56
N ARG A 195 28.94 -14.19 -9.27
CA ARG A 195 27.52 -14.59 -9.33
C ARG A 195 26.99 -15.02 -7.97
N ARG A 196 27.78 -15.78 -7.19
CA ARG A 196 27.41 -16.15 -5.81
C ARG A 196 27.27 -14.92 -4.92
N GLU A 197 28.18 -13.96 -5.00
CA GLU A 197 28.12 -12.73 -4.21
C GLU A 197 26.86 -11.92 -4.52
N LEU A 198 26.54 -11.75 -5.81
CA LEU A 198 25.32 -11.09 -6.26
C LEU A 198 24.06 -11.83 -5.79
N THR A 199 23.99 -13.14 -6.00
CA THR A 199 22.83 -13.96 -5.61
C THR A 199 22.62 -13.95 -4.10
N ASN A 200 23.70 -14.07 -3.32
CA ASN A 200 23.64 -13.99 -1.87
C ASN A 200 23.15 -12.61 -1.40
N ALA A 201 23.64 -11.53 -2.03
CA ALA A 201 23.16 -10.18 -1.71
C ALA A 201 21.66 -10.01 -2.02
N ILE A 202 21.18 -10.53 -3.16
CA ILE A 202 19.76 -10.52 -3.52
C ILE A 202 18.93 -11.23 -2.42
N VAL A 203 19.35 -12.43 -2.01
CA VAL A 203 18.65 -13.20 -0.96
C VAL A 203 18.63 -12.43 0.36
N ILE A 204 19.78 -11.92 0.81
CA ILE A 204 19.90 -11.18 2.06
C ILE A 204 18.98 -9.96 2.07
N TYR A 205 19.01 -9.16 1.00
CA TYR A 205 18.17 -7.96 0.92
C TYR A 205 16.69 -8.31 0.83
N THR A 206 16.31 -9.35 0.08
CA THR A 206 14.91 -9.78 -0.02
C THR A 206 14.37 -10.21 1.34
N ILE A 207 15.13 -11.02 2.09
CA ILE A 207 14.76 -11.41 3.47
C ILE A 207 14.62 -10.18 4.37
N ALA A 208 15.56 -9.23 4.30
CA ALA A 208 15.47 -8.00 5.09
C ALA A 208 14.24 -7.16 4.72
N ALA A 209 13.85 -7.10 3.44
CA ALA A 209 12.64 -6.41 3.00
C ALA A 209 11.37 -7.05 3.60
N ASP A 210 11.30 -8.38 3.62
CA ASP A 210 10.18 -9.10 4.25
C ASP A 210 10.13 -8.86 5.76
N GLN A 211 11.27 -8.91 6.45
CA GLN A 211 11.36 -8.62 7.88
C GLN A 211 10.92 -7.18 8.22
N ILE A 212 11.34 -6.19 7.42
CA ILE A 212 10.88 -4.80 7.55
C ILE A 212 9.37 -4.76 7.42
N ARG A 213 8.83 -5.37 6.37
CA ARG A 213 7.39 -5.38 6.09
C ARG A 213 6.60 -5.94 7.26
N GLU A 214 7.00 -7.11 7.76
CA GLU A 214 6.34 -7.75 8.90
C GLU A 214 6.41 -6.90 10.17
N LYS A 215 7.58 -6.34 10.49
CA LYS A 215 7.73 -5.52 11.69
C LYS A 215 6.96 -4.21 11.61
N CYS A 216 6.97 -3.51 10.48
CA CYS A 216 6.18 -2.30 10.27
C CYS A 216 4.68 -2.60 10.46
N LEU A 217 4.19 -3.72 9.91
CA LEU A 217 2.80 -4.13 10.07
C LEU A 217 2.44 -4.46 11.51
N LYS A 218 3.29 -5.23 12.19
CA LYS A 218 3.11 -5.54 13.61
C LYS A 218 3.09 -4.27 14.45
N TRP A 219 4.05 -3.36 14.25
CA TRP A 219 4.08 -2.08 14.92
C TRP A 219 2.76 -1.31 14.71
N ARG A 220 2.34 -1.13 13.47
CA ARG A 220 1.11 -0.37 13.16
C ARG A 220 -0.16 -0.99 13.73
N LEU A 221 -0.32 -2.31 13.63
CA LEU A 221 -1.59 -2.98 13.91
C LEU A 221 -1.71 -3.46 15.37
N ASP A 222 -0.58 -3.74 16.02
CA ASP A 222 -0.57 -4.29 17.39
C ASP A 222 -0.08 -3.29 18.42
N GLU A 223 0.84 -2.39 18.06
CA GLU A 223 1.45 -1.45 19.01
C GLU A 223 0.76 -0.07 18.98
N ARG A 224 0.15 0.32 17.86
CA ARG A 224 -0.49 1.65 17.68
C ARG A 224 -2.00 1.68 17.85
N ILE A 225 -2.65 0.51 17.79
CA ILE A 225 -4.07 0.37 18.11
C ILE A 225 -4.17 -0.14 19.55
N VAL A 226 -4.60 0.72 20.47
CA VAL A 226 -4.54 0.47 21.90
C VAL A 226 -5.90 0.55 22.56
N VAL A 227 -6.10 -0.27 23.60
CA VAL A 227 -7.28 -0.24 24.47
C VAL A 227 -6.85 0.35 25.82
N THR A 228 -7.53 1.41 26.26
CA THR A 228 -7.23 2.00 27.57
C THR A 228 -7.74 1.12 28.72
N LYS A 229 -7.15 1.33 29.90
CA LYS A 229 -7.77 0.81 31.13
C LYS A 229 -9.15 1.46 31.31
N PRO A 230 -10.08 0.81 32.03
CA PRO A 230 -11.37 1.42 32.37
C PRO A 230 -11.15 2.72 33.14
N GLU A 231 -11.60 3.84 32.57
CA GLU A 231 -11.54 5.16 33.18
C GLU A 231 -12.95 5.59 33.62
N ARG A 232 -13.05 6.40 34.67
CA ARG A 232 -14.34 6.93 35.14
C ARG A 232 -14.79 8.03 34.18
N ASP A 233 -15.91 7.81 33.50
CA ASP A 233 -16.48 8.77 32.56
C ASP A 233 -17.67 9.49 33.22
N GLY A 234 -17.35 10.63 33.85
CA GLY A 234 -18.31 11.48 34.51
C GLY A 234 -19.00 10.89 35.76
N TRP A 235 -19.79 11.73 36.40
CA TRP A 235 -20.68 11.36 37.50
C TRP A 235 -22.12 11.65 37.07
N SER A 236 -23.00 10.66 37.18
CA SER A 236 -24.44 10.83 36.99
C SER A 236 -25.16 10.56 38.31
N LEU A 237 -26.42 11.02 38.41
CA LEU A 237 -27.31 10.69 39.54
C LEU A 237 -27.53 9.18 39.72
N ALA A 238 -27.27 8.37 38.68
CA ALA A 238 -27.37 6.90 38.70
C ALA A 238 -26.05 6.18 39.05
N GLY A 239 -24.97 6.93 39.33
CA GLY A 239 -23.64 6.41 39.63
C GLY A 239 -22.57 6.84 38.64
N SER A 240 -21.33 6.38 38.85
CA SER A 240 -20.23 6.64 37.93
C SER A 240 -20.12 5.55 36.87
N SER A 241 -20.21 5.93 35.60
CA SER A 241 -19.94 5.02 34.49
C SER A 241 -18.44 4.82 34.33
N LYS A 242 -18.02 3.59 34.05
CA LYS A 242 -16.65 3.33 33.58
C LYS A 242 -16.70 3.21 32.06
N CYS A 243 -15.70 3.72 31.35
CA CYS A 243 -15.59 3.58 29.91
C CYS A 243 -14.20 3.06 29.56
N LYS A 244 -14.12 2.26 28.50
CA LYS A 244 -12.86 1.96 27.83
C LYS A 244 -12.78 2.78 26.55
N TYR A 245 -11.58 3.10 26.11
CA TYR A 245 -11.36 3.74 24.82
C TYR A 245 -10.59 2.77 23.92
N VAL A 246 -11.07 2.62 22.70
CA VAL A 246 -10.27 2.03 21.61
C VAL A 246 -9.68 3.19 20.82
N ARG A 247 -8.35 3.27 20.77
CA ARG A 247 -7.63 4.40 20.17
C ARG A 247 -6.69 3.91 19.08
N ASP A 248 -6.58 4.72 18.04
CA ASP A 248 -5.51 4.63 17.06
C ASP A 248 -4.59 5.83 17.25
N LEU A 249 -3.38 5.57 17.74
CA LEU A 249 -2.43 6.62 18.10
C LEU A 249 -1.89 7.38 16.88
N GLU A 250 -1.91 6.76 15.70
CA GLU A 250 -1.43 7.39 14.46
C GLU A 250 -2.44 8.41 13.92
N THR A 251 -3.71 8.00 13.82
CA THR A 251 -4.77 8.88 13.29
C THR A 251 -5.39 9.77 14.36
N LYS A 252 -4.99 9.59 15.64
CA LYS A 252 -5.61 10.20 16.82
C LYS A 252 -7.09 9.86 16.97
N PHE A 253 -7.57 8.82 16.28
CA PHE A 253 -8.93 8.34 16.42
C PHE A 253 -9.11 7.74 17.82
N SER A 254 -10.27 8.01 18.42
CA SER A 254 -10.65 7.46 19.72
C SER A 254 -12.15 7.21 19.76
N GLN A 255 -12.52 5.96 20.02
CA GLN A 255 -13.90 5.55 20.25
C GLN A 255 -14.11 5.20 21.71
N THR A 256 -15.07 5.86 22.36
CA THR A 256 -15.50 5.53 23.71
C THR A 256 -16.46 4.33 23.68
N ILE A 257 -16.20 3.35 24.54
CA ILE A 257 -17.04 2.17 24.78
C ILE A 257 -17.52 2.23 26.23
N GLY A 258 -18.82 2.51 26.41
CA GLY A 258 -19.41 2.68 27.74
C GLY A 258 -19.73 1.36 28.45
N CYS A 259 -19.39 1.25 29.73
CA CYS A 259 -19.88 0.16 30.60
C CYS A 259 -21.34 0.44 30.97
N GLY A 260 -22.26 0.01 30.11
CA GLY A 260 -23.70 0.17 30.31
C GLY A 260 -24.54 -0.03 29.05
N GLY A 261 -23.89 -0.04 27.88
CA GLY A 261 -24.58 0.10 26.59
C GLY A 261 -25.15 1.52 26.43
N PRO A 262 -25.52 1.94 25.21
CA PRO A 262 -26.20 3.22 25.03
C PRO A 262 -27.50 3.24 25.85
N GLU A 263 -27.75 4.32 26.60
CA GLU A 263 -29.00 4.52 27.37
C GLU A 263 -30.26 4.40 26.50
N PHE A 264 -30.12 4.62 25.19
CA PHE A 264 -31.16 4.36 24.18
C PHE A 264 -30.61 3.62 22.96
N GLY A 265 -31.06 2.38 22.77
CA GLY A 265 -30.81 1.57 21.57
C GLY A 265 -30.93 0.05 21.83
N PRO A 266 -31.02 -0.79 20.78
CA PRO A 266 -31.14 -2.26 20.90
C PRO A 266 -29.88 -2.96 21.47
N GLY A 267 -28.99 -2.21 22.12
CA GLY A 267 -27.68 -2.62 22.62
C GLY A 267 -27.63 -2.94 24.12
N LYS A 268 -28.74 -3.30 24.78
CA LYS A 268 -28.67 -3.89 26.12
C LYS A 268 -28.05 -5.29 26.03
N GLY A 269 -26.91 -5.50 26.71
CA GLY A 269 -26.48 -6.82 27.15
C GLY A 269 -25.26 -7.47 26.48
N TYR A 270 -24.24 -6.72 26.06
CA TYR A 270 -22.92 -7.32 25.76
C TYR A 270 -21.92 -7.13 26.89
N PRO A 271 -21.00 -8.10 27.07
CA PRO A 271 -19.75 -7.82 27.75
C PRO A 271 -19.03 -6.69 26.99
N THR A 272 -18.64 -5.65 27.70
CA THR A 272 -17.85 -4.52 27.17
C THR A 272 -16.62 -4.99 26.37
N GLU A 273 -16.01 -6.11 26.79
CA GLU A 273 -14.86 -6.70 26.09
C GLU A 273 -15.18 -7.11 24.64
N THR A 274 -16.35 -7.68 24.38
CA THR A 274 -16.74 -8.06 23.02
C THR A 274 -16.89 -6.83 22.12
N GLU A 275 -17.36 -5.71 22.65
CA GLU A 275 -17.48 -4.47 21.87
C GLU A 275 -16.10 -3.87 21.59
N VAL A 276 -15.22 -3.88 22.59
CA VAL A 276 -13.80 -3.50 22.43
C VAL A 276 -13.13 -4.31 21.33
N ASP A 277 -13.21 -5.65 21.38
CA ASP A 277 -12.58 -6.54 20.40
C ASP A 277 -13.05 -6.24 18.98
N ARG A 278 -14.34 -5.92 18.82
CA ARG A 278 -14.93 -5.57 17.51
C ARG A 278 -14.38 -4.27 16.97
N TYR A 279 -14.30 -3.23 17.80
CA TYR A 279 -13.72 -1.95 17.37
C TYR A 279 -12.22 -2.04 17.12
N VAL A 280 -11.49 -2.86 17.89
CA VAL A 280 -10.07 -3.15 17.62
C VAL A 280 -9.90 -3.84 16.27
N GLN A 281 -10.72 -4.87 15.98
CA GLN A 281 -10.68 -5.57 14.70
C GLN A 281 -10.98 -4.63 13.53
N ASP A 282 -12.00 -3.79 13.67
CA ASP A 282 -12.39 -2.81 12.65
C ASP A 282 -11.27 -1.80 12.34
N LEU A 283 -10.65 -1.23 13.38
CA LEU A 283 -9.50 -0.35 13.21
C LEU A 283 -8.30 -1.07 12.59
N ARG A 284 -8.06 -2.34 12.94
CA ARG A 284 -6.99 -3.14 12.35
C ARG A 284 -7.21 -3.41 10.87
N ASP A 285 -8.44 -3.67 10.45
CA ASP A 285 -8.74 -3.85 9.02
C ASP A 285 -8.58 -2.53 8.25
N ALA A 286 -9.10 -1.43 8.79
CA ALA A 286 -8.95 -0.10 8.19
C ALA A 286 -7.50 0.37 8.10
N ALA A 287 -6.76 0.30 9.21
CA ALA A 287 -5.34 0.62 9.23
C ALA A 287 -4.55 -0.36 8.36
N GLY A 288 -4.89 -1.65 8.39
CA GLY A 288 -4.22 -2.72 7.67
C GLY A 288 -4.38 -2.63 6.17
N ALA A 289 -5.53 -2.18 5.68
CA ALA A 289 -5.73 -1.86 4.26
C ALA A 289 -4.72 -0.78 3.84
N VAL A 290 -4.86 0.45 4.36
CA VAL A 290 -4.03 1.63 4.03
C VAL A 290 -2.53 1.36 4.18
N TYR A 291 -2.15 0.87 5.36
CA TYR A 291 -0.76 0.85 5.76
C TYR A 291 0.06 -0.26 5.08
N ARG A 292 -0.57 -1.40 4.74
CA ARG A 292 0.09 -2.44 3.94
C ARG A 292 0.54 -1.88 2.61
N GLU A 293 -0.32 -1.12 1.93
CA GLU A 293 0.04 -0.51 0.65
C GLU A 293 1.15 0.53 0.78
N GLN A 294 1.10 1.38 1.79
CA GLN A 294 2.14 2.38 2.05
C GLN A 294 3.52 1.72 2.21
N ILE A 295 3.60 0.66 3.00
CA ILE A 295 4.84 -0.11 3.21
C ILE A 295 5.22 -0.87 1.94
N ASP A 296 4.27 -1.51 1.29
CA ASP A 296 4.50 -2.25 0.05
C ASP A 296 5.00 -1.29 -1.05
N GLU A 297 4.58 -0.01 -1.07
CA GLU A 297 5.06 1.00 -2.01
C GLU A 297 6.49 1.44 -1.72
N ILE A 298 6.83 1.72 -0.46
CA ILE A 298 8.22 1.98 -0.07
C ILE A 298 9.15 0.83 -0.50
N LEU A 299 8.70 -0.41 -0.29
CA LEU A 299 9.50 -1.61 -0.58
C LEU A 299 9.44 -2.04 -2.04
N ALA A 300 8.52 -1.51 -2.85
CA ALA A 300 8.25 -2.00 -4.19
C ALA A 300 9.45 -2.17 -5.14
N PRO A 301 10.50 -1.31 -5.09
CA PRO A 301 11.69 -1.51 -5.92
C PRO A 301 12.43 -2.82 -5.58
N SER A 302 12.28 -3.35 -4.37
CA SER A 302 12.88 -4.63 -3.96
C SER A 302 12.39 -5.82 -4.78
N LEU A 303 11.16 -5.73 -5.30
CA LEU A 303 10.59 -6.77 -6.16
C LEU A 303 11.40 -6.98 -7.44
N GLN A 304 12.18 -5.97 -7.87
CA GLN A 304 13.03 -6.04 -9.05
C GLN A 304 14.39 -6.71 -8.79
N TRP A 305 14.80 -6.87 -7.53
CA TRP A 305 16.14 -7.40 -7.18
C TRP A 305 16.45 -8.77 -7.77
N PRO A 306 15.52 -9.74 -7.85
CA PRO A 306 15.78 -11.01 -8.53
C PRO A 306 16.15 -10.88 -10.03
N GLN A 307 15.78 -9.76 -10.67
CA GLN A 307 16.14 -9.51 -12.07
C GLN A 307 17.61 -9.10 -12.24
N PHE A 308 18.33 -8.76 -11.15
CA PHE A 308 19.75 -8.37 -11.21
C PHE A 308 20.69 -9.54 -11.50
N ASP A 309 20.26 -10.80 -11.42
CA ASP A 309 21.08 -11.95 -11.83
C ASP A 309 20.82 -12.38 -13.29
N LYS A 310 19.71 -11.95 -13.89
CA LYS A 310 19.35 -12.32 -15.26
C LYS A 310 20.17 -11.55 -16.29
N ALA A 311 20.72 -12.22 -17.29
CA ALA A 311 21.35 -11.57 -18.44
C ALA A 311 20.32 -11.34 -19.56
N GLY A 312 20.25 -10.13 -20.12
CA GLY A 312 19.56 -9.84 -21.39
C GLY A 312 18.02 -9.78 -21.40
N THR A 313 17.32 -10.34 -20.41
CA THR A 313 15.85 -10.27 -20.33
C THR A 313 15.40 -9.62 -19.02
N TYR A 314 14.75 -8.47 -19.12
CA TYR A 314 14.05 -7.83 -18.01
C TYR A 314 12.57 -8.19 -18.07
N ASP A 315 12.07 -8.91 -17.05
CA ASP A 315 10.66 -9.20 -16.90
C ASP A 315 10.04 -8.17 -15.94
N PRO A 316 9.17 -7.25 -16.41
CA PRO A 316 8.54 -6.29 -15.54
C PRO A 316 7.74 -7.00 -14.45
N VAL A 317 8.06 -6.70 -13.19
CA VAL A 317 7.29 -7.24 -12.06
C VAL A 317 5.97 -6.49 -11.94
N LYS A 318 4.87 -7.20 -12.21
CA LYS A 318 3.53 -6.68 -12.02
C LYS A 318 3.21 -6.58 -10.55
N ARG A 319 2.66 -5.45 -10.14
CA ARG A 319 2.13 -5.26 -8.80
C ARG A 319 0.72 -4.67 -8.86
N VAL A 320 -0.07 -5.15 -7.91
CA VAL A 320 -1.38 -4.61 -7.60
C VAL A 320 -1.20 -3.53 -6.52
N VAL A 321 -1.61 -2.29 -6.84
CA VAL A 321 -1.47 -1.10 -5.98
C VAL A 321 -2.86 -0.68 -5.53
N MET A 322 -3.11 -0.56 -4.24
CA MET A 322 -4.36 0.02 -3.73
C MET A 322 -4.48 1.49 -4.08
N ALA A 323 -5.64 1.83 -4.64
CA ALA A 323 -6.05 3.16 -5.03
C ALA A 323 -6.82 3.88 -3.93
N GLY A 324 -7.50 3.13 -3.05
CA GLY A 324 -8.26 3.70 -1.97
C GLY A 324 -8.98 2.65 -1.16
N THR A 325 -9.29 3.03 0.06
CA THR A 325 -10.12 2.28 0.98
C THR A 325 -10.96 3.27 1.78
N THR A 326 -12.18 2.89 2.13
CA THR A 326 -13.00 3.67 3.05
C THR A 326 -12.70 3.31 4.49
N GLY A 327 -12.68 4.29 5.38
CA GLY A 327 -12.81 3.97 6.79
C GLY A 327 -14.11 3.22 7.06
N PRO A 328 -14.27 2.60 8.24
CA PRO A 328 -15.57 2.17 8.71
C PRO A 328 -16.62 3.25 8.47
N MET A 329 -17.74 2.89 7.87
CA MET A 329 -18.84 3.82 7.60
C MET A 329 -20.02 3.56 8.55
N GLY A 330 -21.00 4.47 8.65
CA GLY A 330 -22.21 4.30 9.49
C GLY A 330 -22.02 4.58 10.98
N SER A 331 -23.08 4.34 11.79
CA SER A 331 -23.15 4.74 13.21
C SER A 331 -22.49 3.76 14.20
N GLY A 332 -21.59 2.89 13.75
CA GLY A 332 -20.87 1.93 14.59
C GLY A 332 -21.40 0.49 14.59
N ILE A 333 -20.69 -0.38 15.31
CA ILE A 333 -20.89 -1.84 15.34
C ILE A 333 -21.93 -2.19 16.40
N SER A 334 -22.84 -3.13 16.10
CA SER A 334 -24.00 -3.41 16.97
C SER A 334 -24.26 -4.89 17.26
N ARG A 335 -25.27 -5.14 18.10
CA ARG A 335 -25.76 -6.47 18.49
C ARG A 335 -26.02 -7.36 17.29
N GLY A 336 -25.45 -8.57 17.32
CA GLY A 336 -25.69 -9.62 16.31
C GLY A 336 -24.97 -9.39 14.99
N MET A 337 -24.14 -8.35 14.89
CA MET A 337 -23.27 -8.17 13.74
C MET A 337 -22.10 -9.16 13.78
N TRP A 338 -21.79 -9.71 12.62
CA TRP A 338 -20.65 -10.58 12.34
C TRP A 338 -19.69 -9.83 11.46
N HIS A 339 -18.42 -9.92 11.83
CA HIS A 339 -17.31 -9.44 11.03
C HIS A 339 -17.15 -10.30 9.77
N PHE A 340 -16.74 -9.67 8.69
CA PHE A 340 -16.23 -10.35 7.51
C PHE A 340 -15.09 -9.54 6.92
N ASN A 341 -14.10 -10.23 6.39
CA ASN A 341 -13.02 -9.64 5.61
C ASN A 341 -12.65 -10.62 4.49
N ASP A 342 -13.02 -10.26 3.27
CA ASP A 342 -12.89 -11.16 2.12
C ASP A 342 -11.47 -11.14 1.51
N ARG A 343 -10.49 -10.48 2.15
CA ARG A 343 -9.13 -10.32 1.61
C ARG A 343 -8.44 -11.63 1.27
N GLU A 344 -8.29 -12.52 2.25
CA GLU A 344 -7.58 -13.79 2.02
C GLU A 344 -8.40 -14.70 1.11
N PHE A 345 -9.73 -14.60 1.18
CA PHE A 345 -10.64 -15.30 0.28
C PHE A 345 -10.45 -14.86 -1.18
N ALA A 346 -10.32 -13.55 -1.43
CA ALA A 346 -10.05 -12.98 -2.75
C ALA A 346 -8.67 -13.39 -3.28
N ARG A 347 -7.65 -13.48 -2.41
CA ARG A 347 -6.32 -13.97 -2.80
C ARG A 347 -6.34 -15.43 -3.24
N GLU A 348 -7.11 -16.26 -2.56
CA GLU A 348 -7.21 -17.69 -2.85
C GLU A 348 -8.04 -17.96 -4.11
N HIS A 349 -9.14 -17.22 -4.30
CA HIS A 349 -10.11 -17.50 -5.36
C HIS A 349 -10.00 -16.58 -6.58
N GLY A 350 -9.22 -15.50 -6.51
CA GLY A 350 -9.02 -14.56 -7.62
C GLY A 350 -10.03 -13.39 -7.62
N PRO A 351 -10.23 -12.72 -8.77
CA PRO A 351 -10.97 -11.47 -8.86
C PRO A 351 -12.48 -11.65 -8.63
N ILE A 352 -13.17 -10.55 -8.33
CA ILE A 352 -14.64 -10.53 -8.21
C ILE A 352 -15.27 -10.87 -9.57
N THR A 353 -16.08 -11.92 -9.60
CA THR A 353 -16.81 -12.37 -10.80
C THR A 353 -18.31 -12.09 -10.72
N LYS A 354 -18.85 -11.85 -9.53
CA LYS A 354 -20.28 -11.54 -9.35
C LYS A 354 -20.55 -10.82 -8.04
N VAL A 355 -21.50 -9.90 -8.07
CA VAL A 355 -22.06 -9.22 -6.89
C VAL A 355 -23.57 -9.38 -6.90
N VAL A 356 -24.13 -9.77 -5.76
CA VAL A 356 -25.58 -9.81 -5.55
C VAL A 356 -25.93 -8.87 -4.41
N VAL A 357 -26.75 -7.86 -4.71
CA VAL A 357 -27.26 -6.92 -3.72
C VAL A 357 -28.72 -7.24 -3.44
N HIS A 358 -29.07 -7.33 -2.17
CA HIS A 358 -30.42 -7.51 -1.66
C HIS A 358 -30.87 -6.21 -0.99
N GLY A 359 -32.02 -5.65 -1.38
CA GLY A 359 -32.55 -4.45 -0.75
C GLY A 359 -33.91 -3.96 -1.27
N TRP A 360 -34.58 -3.15 -0.45
CA TRP A 360 -35.75 -2.31 -0.78
C TRP A 360 -35.39 -0.83 -0.52
N ASP A 361 -35.94 -0.23 0.53
CA ASP A 361 -35.60 1.13 0.99
C ASP A 361 -34.15 1.23 1.47
N ARG A 362 -33.56 0.10 1.86
CA ARG A 362 -32.18 -0.02 2.33
C ARG A 362 -31.52 -1.29 1.81
N VAL A 363 -30.21 -1.39 2.01
CA VAL A 363 -29.45 -2.61 1.73
C VAL A 363 -29.69 -3.64 2.84
N ASP A 364 -30.36 -4.72 2.49
CA ASP A 364 -30.68 -5.84 3.39
C ASP A 364 -29.54 -6.88 3.43
N GLY A 365 -28.85 -7.08 2.30
CA GLY A 365 -27.77 -8.04 2.20
C GLY A 365 -26.90 -7.88 0.96
N LEU A 366 -25.73 -8.49 1.01
CA LEU A 366 -24.70 -8.44 -0.02
C LEU A 366 -24.01 -9.80 -0.11
N GLU A 367 -23.76 -10.29 -1.31
CA GLU A 367 -22.98 -11.50 -1.55
C GLU A 367 -21.99 -11.24 -2.68
N ILE A 368 -20.70 -11.46 -2.42
CA ILE A 368 -19.62 -11.28 -3.40
C ILE A 368 -19.08 -12.64 -3.79
N TRP A 369 -18.76 -12.81 -5.06
CA TRP A 369 -18.20 -14.03 -5.61
C TRP A 369 -16.82 -13.73 -6.20
N TYR A 370 -15.85 -14.56 -5.85
CA TYR A 370 -14.46 -14.48 -6.26
C TYR A 370 -14.12 -15.72 -7.08
N GLY A 371 -13.66 -15.55 -8.32
CA GLY A 371 -13.37 -16.68 -9.23
C GLY A 371 -14.51 -17.69 -9.36
N GLY A 372 -15.77 -17.25 -9.29
CA GLY A 372 -16.94 -18.13 -9.34
C GLY A 372 -17.31 -18.82 -8.02
N VAL A 373 -16.64 -18.50 -6.90
CA VAL A 373 -16.96 -19.03 -5.56
C VAL A 373 -17.53 -17.92 -4.66
N SER A 374 -18.66 -18.18 -4.02
CA SER A 374 -19.29 -17.22 -3.09
C SER A 374 -18.46 -17.06 -1.81
N SER A 375 -18.19 -15.82 -1.41
CA SER A 375 -17.65 -15.52 -0.07
C SER A 375 -18.71 -15.63 1.05
N GLY A 376 -19.96 -15.89 0.68
CA GLY A 376 -21.11 -16.06 1.56
C GLY A 376 -21.94 -14.78 1.73
N LEU A 377 -23.23 -14.95 1.99
CA LEU A 377 -24.17 -13.84 2.20
C LEU A 377 -23.83 -13.05 3.47
N ARG A 378 -23.70 -11.73 3.33
CA ARG A 378 -23.64 -10.74 4.42
C ARG A 378 -25.03 -10.12 4.56
N GLY A 379 -25.61 -10.11 5.76
CA GLY A 379 -26.98 -9.62 5.96
C GLY A 379 -28.04 -10.68 5.65
N LYS A 380 -29.09 -10.32 4.89
CA LYS A 380 -30.26 -11.17 4.62
C LYS A 380 -30.64 -11.18 3.13
N ARG A 381 -31.21 -12.30 2.68
CA ARG A 381 -31.96 -12.41 1.41
C ARG A 381 -33.36 -11.83 1.60
N ALA A 382 -33.44 -10.52 1.79
CA ALA A 382 -34.68 -9.78 1.86
C ALA A 382 -34.74 -8.76 0.73
N GLY A 383 -35.96 -8.29 0.47
CA GLY A 383 -36.19 -7.30 -0.55
C GLY A 383 -36.00 -7.79 -1.98
N SER A 384 -35.70 -6.87 -2.89
CA SER A 384 -35.41 -7.16 -4.30
C SER A 384 -33.95 -7.56 -4.44
N SER A 385 -33.64 -8.48 -5.34
CA SER A 385 -32.27 -8.89 -5.63
C SER A 385 -31.83 -8.31 -6.97
N ARG A 386 -30.65 -7.71 -6.98
CA ARG A 386 -29.96 -7.23 -8.19
C ARG A 386 -28.62 -7.94 -8.30
N GLU A 387 -28.37 -8.54 -9.45
CA GLU A 387 -27.15 -9.28 -9.74
C GLU A 387 -26.32 -8.51 -10.77
N LEU A 388 -25.03 -8.41 -10.51
CA LEU A 388 -24.02 -7.88 -11.41
C LEU A 388 -22.99 -8.98 -11.66
N VAL A 389 -22.96 -9.50 -12.88
CA VAL A 389 -21.92 -10.42 -13.34
C VAL A 389 -20.77 -9.61 -13.92
N VAL A 390 -19.56 -9.86 -13.43
CA VAL A 390 -18.31 -9.27 -13.92
C VAL A 390 -17.68 -10.28 -14.88
N GLY A 391 -17.71 -9.96 -16.17
CA GLY A 391 -17.18 -10.81 -17.23
C GLY A 391 -15.66 -10.91 -17.22
N GLU A 392 -15.11 -11.78 -18.07
CA GLU A 392 -13.67 -11.86 -18.28
C GLU A 392 -13.13 -10.53 -18.81
N GLY A 393 -12.06 -10.02 -18.18
CA GLY A 393 -11.47 -8.72 -18.50
C GLY A 393 -12.20 -7.51 -17.89
N GLU A 394 -13.45 -7.67 -17.46
CA GLU A 394 -14.22 -6.62 -16.78
C GLU A 394 -13.78 -6.45 -15.32
N SER A 395 -14.04 -5.26 -14.77
CA SER A 395 -13.81 -4.99 -13.35
C SER A 395 -14.80 -3.96 -12.83
N ILE A 396 -15.11 -4.05 -11.53
CA ILE A 396 -15.88 -3.01 -10.84
C ILE A 396 -14.98 -1.79 -10.67
N VAL A 397 -15.29 -0.70 -11.37
CA VAL A 397 -14.45 0.51 -11.48
C VAL A 397 -14.81 1.57 -10.46
N HIS A 398 -16.03 1.57 -9.96
CA HIS A 398 -16.42 2.40 -8.84
C HIS A 398 -17.50 1.77 -8.00
N VAL A 399 -17.55 2.26 -6.78
CA VAL A 399 -18.58 1.97 -5.81
C VAL A 399 -19.07 3.29 -5.24
N SER A 400 -20.38 3.46 -5.16
CA SER A 400 -21.00 4.60 -4.49
C SER A 400 -22.20 4.19 -3.65
N GLY A 401 -22.71 5.10 -2.84
CA GLY A 401 -23.94 4.88 -2.11
C GLY A 401 -24.23 5.94 -1.06
N HIS A 402 -25.29 5.72 -0.30
CA HIS A 402 -25.70 6.56 0.83
C HIS A 402 -25.50 5.81 2.13
N ILE A 403 -24.84 6.47 3.08
CA ILE A 403 -24.65 5.97 4.43
C ILE A 403 -25.15 7.00 5.42
N GLY A 404 -26.29 6.71 6.04
CA GLY A 404 -26.73 7.37 7.25
C GLY A 404 -26.33 6.56 8.48
N LYS A 405 -27.33 6.14 9.25
CA LYS A 405 -27.12 5.25 10.40
C LYS A 405 -26.75 3.81 9.95
N PHE A 406 -27.15 3.45 8.74
CA PHE A 406 -26.94 2.16 8.08
C PHE A 406 -26.45 2.40 6.66
N LEU A 407 -26.06 1.34 5.96
CA LEU A 407 -25.93 1.39 4.50
C LEU A 407 -27.32 1.47 3.87
N ASP A 408 -27.74 2.67 3.51
CA ASP A 408 -29.07 2.95 2.98
C ASP A 408 -29.13 2.69 1.47
N SER A 409 -28.04 2.95 0.74
CA SER A 409 -27.90 2.49 -0.65
C SER A 409 -26.46 2.11 -0.97
N ILE A 410 -26.31 1.24 -1.97
CA ILE A 410 -25.02 0.79 -2.49
C ILE A 410 -25.16 0.54 -3.99
N ARG A 411 -24.18 0.99 -4.77
CA ARG A 411 -24.10 0.78 -6.21
C ARG A 411 -22.70 0.29 -6.56
N PHE A 412 -22.65 -0.79 -7.33
CA PHE A 412 -21.45 -1.30 -7.97
C PHE A 412 -21.55 -1.06 -9.46
N SER A 413 -20.50 -0.52 -10.05
CA SER A 413 -20.48 -0.20 -11.48
C SER A 413 -19.25 -0.83 -12.13
N VAL A 414 -19.49 -1.50 -13.27
CA VAL A 414 -18.50 -2.14 -14.11
C VAL A 414 -18.42 -1.35 -15.41
N SER A 415 -17.20 -0.99 -15.80
CA SER A 415 -16.96 -0.33 -17.08
C SER A 415 -17.24 -1.31 -18.23
N PRO A 416 -17.94 -0.90 -19.31
CA PRO A 416 -18.45 0.46 -19.53
C PRO A 416 -19.86 0.76 -19.01
N LYS A 417 -20.76 -0.22 -18.78
CA LYS A 417 -22.21 0.08 -18.64
C LYS A 417 -23.04 -0.86 -17.77
N LYS A 418 -22.42 -1.68 -16.90
CA LYS A 418 -23.19 -2.59 -16.03
C LYS A 418 -23.19 -2.07 -14.61
N GLU A 419 -24.35 -2.03 -13.97
CA GLU A 419 -24.46 -1.68 -12.56
C GLU A 419 -25.42 -2.60 -11.81
N ALA A 420 -25.18 -2.78 -10.52
CA ALA A 420 -26.18 -3.27 -9.59
C ALA A 420 -26.27 -2.32 -8.40
N GLN A 421 -27.50 -1.89 -8.13
CA GLN A 421 -27.85 -1.06 -6.99
C GLN A 421 -28.83 -1.76 -6.06
N GLY A 422 -28.64 -1.61 -4.76
CA GLY A 422 -29.67 -1.89 -3.76
C GLY A 422 -29.87 -0.72 -2.83
N GLY A 423 -31.08 -0.59 -2.27
CA GLY A 423 -31.43 0.49 -1.36
C GLY A 423 -31.73 1.83 -2.05
N HIS A 424 -32.18 2.81 -1.26
CA HIS A 424 -32.55 4.15 -1.72
C HIS A 424 -31.82 5.23 -0.90
N GLY A 425 -31.25 6.21 -1.60
CA GLY A 425 -30.56 7.35 -0.99
C GLY A 425 -29.69 8.09 -2.01
N THR A 426 -29.48 9.39 -1.78
CA THR A 426 -28.54 10.20 -2.58
C THR A 426 -27.12 9.89 -2.14
N ASP A 427 -26.25 9.52 -3.08
CA ASP A 427 -24.89 9.12 -2.74
C ASP A 427 -24.17 10.19 -1.90
N ASN A 428 -23.63 9.77 -0.76
CA ASN A 428 -22.79 10.61 0.11
C ASN A 428 -21.39 10.04 0.29
N PHE A 429 -21.08 8.93 -0.38
CA PHE A 429 -19.73 8.42 -0.56
C PHE A 429 -19.56 7.86 -1.98
N ARG A 430 -18.32 7.94 -2.47
CA ARG A 430 -17.90 7.31 -3.73
C ARG A 430 -16.42 6.96 -3.65
N ILE A 431 -16.09 5.80 -4.19
CA ILE A 431 -14.74 5.24 -4.25
C ILE A 431 -14.53 4.75 -5.69
N GLY A 432 -13.45 5.20 -6.34
CA GLY A 432 -13.13 4.84 -7.71
C GLY A 432 -13.31 5.99 -8.68
N PHE A 433 -13.62 5.67 -9.93
CA PHE A 433 -13.74 6.69 -10.97
C PHE A 433 -14.94 7.63 -10.76
N PRO A 434 -14.83 8.91 -11.15
CA PRO A 434 -15.93 9.87 -11.09
C PRO A 434 -17.06 9.53 -12.08
N GLU A 435 -16.78 8.73 -13.11
CA GLU A 435 -17.75 8.32 -14.14
C GLU A 435 -17.62 6.81 -14.46
N ASP A 436 -18.08 6.38 -15.63
CA ASP A 436 -18.13 4.96 -16.08
C ASP A 436 -16.75 4.27 -16.19
N GLY A 437 -15.67 5.00 -15.90
CA GLY A 437 -14.29 4.51 -15.92
C GLY A 437 -13.82 4.14 -17.34
N PRO A 438 -12.51 4.15 -17.60
CA PRO A 438 -11.99 3.78 -18.91
C PRO A 438 -12.23 2.29 -19.22
N GLU A 439 -12.66 2.00 -20.46
CA GLU A 439 -12.91 0.64 -20.94
C GLU A 439 -11.61 -0.18 -21.00
N ASN A 440 -11.51 -1.19 -20.14
CA ASN A 440 -10.46 -2.22 -20.19
C ASN A 440 -9.01 -1.71 -20.26
N GLU A 441 -8.74 -0.49 -19.77
CA GLU A 441 -7.39 0.07 -19.81
C GLU A 441 -6.47 -0.59 -18.77
N PRO A 442 -5.20 -0.89 -19.14
CA PRO A 442 -4.17 -1.20 -18.16
C PRO A 442 -4.05 -0.05 -17.16
N GLY A 443 -4.16 -0.35 -15.86
CA GLY A 443 -4.11 0.67 -14.81
C GLY A 443 -5.46 1.17 -14.31
N THR A 444 -6.59 0.68 -14.85
CA THR A 444 -7.93 0.96 -14.28
C THR A 444 -8.04 0.40 -12.87
N PHE A 445 -8.53 1.23 -11.93
CA PHE A 445 -8.91 0.82 -10.58
C PHE A 445 -10.02 -0.22 -10.61
N ARG A 446 -9.88 -1.24 -9.76
CA ARG A 446 -10.74 -2.41 -9.67
C ARG A 446 -11.05 -2.68 -8.22
N LEU A 447 -12.30 -2.97 -7.88
CA LEU A 447 -12.60 -3.49 -6.56
C LEU A 447 -11.94 -4.85 -6.38
N ASP A 448 -11.04 -4.94 -5.41
CA ASP A 448 -10.30 -6.16 -5.11
C ASP A 448 -11.03 -7.00 -4.08
N TYR A 449 -11.42 -6.42 -2.94
CA TYR A 449 -12.22 -7.11 -1.94
C TYR A 449 -13.04 -6.16 -1.05
N VAL A 450 -13.94 -6.75 -0.26
CA VAL A 450 -14.76 -6.02 0.71
C VAL A 450 -14.53 -6.54 2.12
N TYR A 451 -14.69 -5.67 3.11
CA TYR A 451 -14.73 -6.06 4.51
C TYR A 451 -15.71 -5.21 5.30
N GLY A 452 -16.06 -5.66 6.50
CA GLY A 452 -16.94 -4.91 7.38
C GLY A 452 -17.76 -5.79 8.32
N TRP A 453 -18.96 -5.32 8.61
CA TRP A 453 -19.85 -5.94 9.59
C TRP A 453 -21.28 -6.03 9.06
N SER A 454 -21.92 -7.19 9.24
CA SER A 454 -23.31 -7.41 8.82
C SER A 454 -24.11 -8.18 9.86
N ASN A 455 -25.43 -7.98 9.92
CA ASN A 455 -26.30 -8.71 10.87
C ASN A 455 -27.20 -9.71 10.13
N GLY A 456 -27.07 -11.00 10.45
CA GLY A 456 -27.89 -12.08 9.90
C GLY A 456 -29.05 -12.53 10.77
N VAL A 457 -29.18 -12.06 12.03
CA VAL A 457 -30.08 -12.69 13.00
C VAL A 457 -31.56 -12.33 12.75
N THR A 458 -32.39 -13.35 12.57
CA THR A 458 -33.87 -13.36 12.49
C THR A 458 -34.46 -13.96 13.77
N ARG A 459 -34.33 -13.30 14.93
CA ARG A 459 -35.08 -13.74 16.13
C ARG A 459 -35.76 -12.57 16.81
N GLY A 460 -37.08 -12.48 16.63
CA GLY A 460 -37.98 -11.62 17.41
C GLY A 460 -39.02 -10.93 16.55
N LEU A 461 -40.30 -11.23 16.78
CA LEU A 461 -41.46 -10.57 16.19
C LEU A 461 -41.44 -9.04 16.44
N SER A 462 -41.20 -8.24 15.42
CA SER A 462 -41.77 -6.89 15.34
C SER A 462 -42.21 -6.62 13.90
N ARG A 463 -43.42 -7.07 13.57
CA ARG A 463 -44.15 -6.75 12.34
C ARG A 463 -44.79 -5.35 12.34
N ALA A 464 -44.38 -4.44 13.22
CA ALA A 464 -44.85 -3.06 13.23
C ALA A 464 -43.68 -2.10 13.51
N LEU A 465 -43.47 -1.14 12.59
CA LEU A 465 -42.58 0.02 12.70
C LEU A 465 -41.06 -0.24 12.77
N GLY A 466 -40.42 -0.34 11.61
CA GLY A 466 -39.19 0.41 11.30
C GLY A 466 -37.89 0.13 12.05
N GLN A 467 -37.75 -0.95 12.84
CA GLN A 467 -36.50 -1.26 13.55
C GLN A 467 -36.18 -2.77 13.62
N CYS A 468 -36.16 -3.44 12.49
CA CYS A 468 -35.42 -4.70 12.33
C CYS A 468 -34.21 -4.41 11.43
N PHE A 469 -33.16 -3.82 12.00
CA PHE A 469 -31.95 -3.48 11.24
C PHE A 469 -31.14 -4.74 10.93
N ALA A 470 -31.53 -5.46 9.89
CA ALA A 470 -30.58 -6.17 9.05
C ALA A 470 -30.07 -5.14 8.04
N GLY A 471 -28.86 -4.65 8.27
CA GLY A 471 -28.17 -3.77 7.35
C GLY A 471 -26.69 -3.97 7.56
N LEU A 472 -25.91 -3.91 6.47
CA LEU A 472 -24.49 -3.63 6.59
C LEU A 472 -24.37 -2.27 7.29
N ARG A 473 -23.75 -2.22 8.47
CA ARG A 473 -23.56 -0.94 9.17
C ARG A 473 -22.19 -0.36 8.95
N LEU A 474 -21.26 -1.18 8.50
CA LEU A 474 -19.87 -0.81 8.40
C LEU A 474 -19.31 -1.61 7.24
N TRP A 475 -18.92 -0.89 6.20
CA TRP A 475 -18.52 -1.45 4.93
C TRP A 475 -17.32 -0.68 4.45
N THR A 476 -16.32 -1.42 4.02
CA THR A 476 -15.16 -0.87 3.34
C THR A 476 -14.88 -1.65 2.06
N VAL A 477 -14.46 -0.91 1.05
CA VAL A 477 -14.18 -1.34 -0.31
C VAL A 477 -12.72 -0.99 -0.57
N GLU A 478 -11.93 -1.98 -0.95
CA GLU A 478 -10.54 -1.76 -1.37
C GLU A 478 -10.46 -1.78 -2.90
N LEU A 479 -10.15 -0.64 -3.49
CA LEU A 479 -9.84 -0.57 -4.92
C LEU A 479 -8.35 -0.76 -5.14
N LYS A 480 -7.98 -1.53 -6.15
CA LYS A 480 -6.60 -1.66 -6.61
C LYS A 480 -6.49 -1.57 -8.13
N TYR A 481 -5.34 -1.20 -8.64
CA TYR A 481 -5.02 -1.34 -10.07
C TYR A 481 -3.77 -2.18 -10.26
N SER A 482 -3.71 -2.91 -11.37
CA SER A 482 -2.47 -3.53 -11.83
C SER A 482 -1.70 -2.49 -12.62
N ASN A 483 -0.56 -2.05 -12.08
CA ASN A 483 0.33 -1.18 -12.85
C ASN A 483 1.32 -2.03 -13.65
N ASN A 484 1.29 -1.90 -14.97
CA ASN A 484 2.37 -2.33 -15.86
C ASN A 484 3.27 -1.12 -16.16
N SER A 485 3.70 -0.37 -15.15
CA SER A 485 4.61 0.76 -15.39
C SER A 485 6.04 0.24 -15.51
N LEU A 486 6.57 0.36 -16.73
CA LEU A 486 7.99 0.26 -17.07
C LEU A 486 8.84 1.27 -16.30
#